data_AF-A0A0J1BVC8-F1
#
_entry.id   AF-A0A0J1BVC8-F1
#
_cell.length_a   1.000
_cell.length_b   1.000
_cell.length_c   1.000
_cell.angle_alpha   90.00
_cell.angle_beta   90.00
_cell.angle_gamma   90.00
#
_symmetry.space_group_name_H-M   'P 1'
#
loop_
_entity.id
_entity.type
_entity.pdbx_description
1 polymer ?
#
loop_
_entity_poly.entity_id
_entity_poly.type
_entity_poly.pdbx_seq_one_letter_code
_entity_poly.pdbx_strand_id
1 'polypeptide(L)'
;MSVEPTLTYQLDSTTYEVLTEALEQHAAHQELLTRQTQFAPTTEDRMTLLHEVLHAEELRRTIEAAHSAGQVSITLEPSTYQLLTEALSGYHDDQMHAAEEATQEHDDPDDGDPARQAAAAADRLHLQAVEAAHCAHL
;
A
#
# COMPACT_ATOMS: atom_id res chain seq x y z
N MET A 1 -23.11 -17.34 13.00
CA MET A 1 -21.65 -17.43 12.86
C MET A 1 -21.30 -16.55 11.69
N SER A 2 -20.86 -15.31 11.93
CA SER A 2 -20.35 -14.46 10.85
C SER A 2 -18.94 -14.94 10.56
N VAL A 3 -18.70 -15.34 9.31
CA VAL A 3 -17.35 -15.55 8.81
C VAL A 3 -16.85 -14.14 8.52
N GLU A 4 -15.85 -13.67 9.25
CA GLU A 4 -15.20 -12.40 8.92
C GLU A 4 -14.73 -12.50 7.46
N PRO A 5 -15.06 -11.52 6.61
CA PRO A 5 -14.68 -11.56 5.20
C PRO A 5 -13.17 -11.55 5.09
N THR A 6 -12.64 -12.54 4.36
CA THR A 6 -11.21 -12.67 4.10
C THR A 6 -10.87 -12.02 2.76
N LEU A 7 -9.85 -11.17 2.75
CA LEU A 7 -9.36 -10.49 1.56
C LEU A 7 -8.30 -11.38 0.92
N THR A 8 -8.54 -11.80 -0.33
CA THR A 8 -7.61 -12.65 -1.07
C THR A 8 -7.18 -11.95 -2.36
N TYR A 9 -5.88 -11.75 -2.52
CA TYR A 9 -5.28 -11.19 -3.73
C TYR A 9 -4.64 -12.29 -4.58
N GLN A 10 -4.73 -12.14 -5.90
CA GLN A 10 -3.90 -12.91 -6.83
C GLN A 10 -2.51 -12.27 -6.86
N LEU A 11 -1.46 -13.07 -6.68
CA LEU A 11 -0.07 -12.62 -6.69
C LEU A 11 0.54 -12.72 -8.09
N ASP A 12 -0.12 -12.10 -9.08
CA ASP A 12 0.56 -11.80 -10.36
C ASP A 12 1.64 -10.73 -10.17
N SER A 13 2.55 -10.58 -11.16
CA SER A 13 3.71 -9.67 -11.06
C SER A 13 3.30 -8.25 -10.66
N THR A 14 2.26 -7.71 -11.31
CA THR A 14 1.79 -6.35 -11.08
C THR A 14 1.19 -6.19 -9.68
N THR A 15 0.36 -7.13 -9.24
CA THR A 15 -0.25 -7.07 -7.91
C THR A 15 0.81 -7.21 -6.82
N TYR A 16 1.77 -8.11 -7.00
CA TYR A 16 2.91 -8.26 -6.10
C TYR A 16 3.73 -6.96 -6.01
N GLU A 17 4.15 -6.41 -7.13
CA GLU A 17 4.94 -5.17 -7.21
C GLU A 17 4.21 -4.03 -6.49
N VAL A 18 2.97 -3.74 -6.87
CA VAL A 18 2.19 -2.65 -6.28
C VAL A 18 1.98 -2.83 -4.78
N LEU A 19 1.64 -4.04 -4.32
CA LEU A 19 1.46 -4.28 -2.87
C LEU A 19 2.77 -4.06 -2.11
N THR A 20 3.89 -4.55 -2.62
CA THR A 20 5.17 -4.43 -1.93
C THR A 20 5.74 -3.02 -1.96
N GLU A 21 5.62 -2.31 -3.08
CA GLU A 21 6.07 -0.93 -3.22
C GLU A 21 5.20 0.04 -2.40
N ALA A 22 3.88 -0.14 -2.40
CA ALA A 22 2.99 0.69 -1.59
C ALA A 22 3.31 0.58 -0.09
N LEU A 23 3.56 -0.64 0.40
CA LEU A 23 3.93 -0.87 1.80
C LEU A 23 5.32 -0.32 2.13
N GLU A 24 6.28 -0.44 1.20
CA GLU A 24 7.61 0.14 1.35
C GLU A 24 7.56 1.67 1.44
N GLN A 25 6.84 2.32 0.52
CA GLN A 25 6.68 3.77 0.50
C GLN A 25 5.95 4.26 1.74
N HIS A 26 4.88 3.57 2.16
CA HIS A 26 4.17 3.89 3.39
C HIS A 26 5.10 3.82 4.61
N ALA A 27 5.86 2.72 4.76
CA ALA A 27 6.83 2.58 5.85
C ALA A 27 7.89 3.69 5.83
N ALA A 28 8.44 4.01 4.66
CA ALA A 28 9.40 5.09 4.49
C ALA A 28 8.80 6.46 4.87
N HIS A 29 7.55 6.73 4.48
CA HIS A 29 6.85 7.95 4.82
C HIS A 29 6.66 8.10 6.33
N GLN A 30 6.15 7.06 7.01
CA GLN A 30 5.97 7.09 8.46
C GLN A 30 7.32 7.24 9.20
N GLU A 31 8.37 6.58 8.72
CA GLU A 31 9.72 6.75 9.27
C GLU A 31 10.21 8.20 9.14
N LEU A 32 9.99 8.86 8.00
CA LEU A 32 10.34 10.26 7.81
C LEU A 32 9.60 11.16 8.81
N LEU A 33 8.29 10.94 9.02
CA LEU A 33 7.50 11.71 9.98
C LEU A 33 8.03 11.59 11.41
N THR A 34 8.59 10.44 11.79
CA THR A 34 9.21 10.26 13.12
C THR A 34 10.45 11.13 13.33
N ARG A 35 11.14 11.49 12.23
CA ARG A 35 12.41 12.23 12.23
C ARG A 35 12.25 13.72 11.98
N GLN A 36 11.12 14.15 11.41
CA GLN A 36 10.90 15.56 11.07
C GLN A 36 10.62 16.40 12.32
N THR A 37 11.59 17.24 12.69
CA THR A 37 11.50 18.18 13.82
C THR A 37 10.35 19.18 13.68
N GLN A 38 9.91 19.43 12.45
CA GLN A 38 8.85 20.39 12.10
C GLN A 38 7.46 19.95 12.60
N PHE A 39 7.25 18.64 12.76
CA PHE A 39 6.00 18.08 13.28
C PHE A 39 5.94 18.02 14.81
N ALA A 40 7.08 18.27 15.50
CA ALA A 40 7.24 18.13 16.95
C ALA A 40 6.39 17.00 17.59
N PRO A 41 6.41 15.77 17.01
CA PRO A 41 5.46 14.74 17.42
C PRO A 41 5.70 14.39 18.88
N THR A 42 4.60 14.19 19.61
CA THR A 42 4.66 13.74 21.00
C THR A 42 5.33 12.36 21.07
N THR A 43 5.76 11.95 22.25
CA THR A 43 6.31 10.59 22.43
C THR A 43 5.30 9.51 22.03
N GLU A 44 4.01 9.75 22.28
CA GLU A 44 2.91 8.85 21.90
C GLU A 44 2.79 8.76 20.37
N ASP A 45 2.78 9.90 19.68
CA ASP A 45 2.72 9.93 18.20
C ASP A 45 3.90 9.19 17.57
N ARG A 46 5.11 9.37 18.09
CA ARG A 46 6.30 8.66 17.59
C ARG A 46 6.20 7.15 17.77
N MET A 47 5.63 6.68 18.87
CA MET A 47 5.45 5.24 19.09
C MET A 47 4.42 4.68 18.11
N THR A 48 3.31 5.39 17.87
CA THR A 48 2.31 5.00 16.88
C THR A 48 2.92 4.89 15.48
N LEU A 49 3.64 5.92 15.03
CA LEU A 49 4.30 5.91 13.72
C LEU A 49 5.30 4.75 13.59
N LEU A 50 6.11 4.47 14.63
CA LEU A 50 7.04 3.34 14.61
C LEU A 50 6.32 1.98 14.57
N HIS A 51 5.17 1.86 15.25
CA HIS A 51 4.34 0.67 15.15
C HIS A 51 3.79 0.47 13.74
N GLU A 52 3.33 1.53 13.09
CA GLU A 52 2.85 1.50 11.70
C GLU A 52 3.96 1.07 10.73
N VAL A 53 5.19 1.60 10.89
CA VAL A 53 6.36 1.16 10.11
C VAL A 53 6.58 -0.34 10.26
N LEU A 54 6.61 -0.86 11.49
CA LEU A 54 6.85 -2.28 11.74
C LEU A 54 5.73 -3.16 11.16
N HIS A 55 4.48 -2.73 11.28
CA HIS A 55 3.33 -3.43 10.70
C HIS A 55 3.40 -3.48 9.16
N ALA A 56 3.77 -2.37 8.52
CA ALA A 56 3.93 -2.31 7.06
C ALA A 56 5.05 -3.22 6.57
N GLU A 57 6.19 -3.22 7.26
CA GLU A 57 7.31 -4.12 6.94
C GLU A 57 6.96 -5.59 7.13
N GLU A 58 6.25 -5.94 8.20
CA GLU A 58 5.84 -7.32 8.47
C GLU A 58 4.87 -7.83 7.41
N LEU A 59 3.89 -7.01 7.03
CA LEU A 59 2.95 -7.34 5.96
C LEU A 59 3.69 -7.50 4.61
N ARG A 60 4.62 -6.61 4.29
CA ARG A 60 5.43 -6.70 3.07
C ARG A 60 6.22 -8.01 3.02
N ARG A 61 6.91 -8.36 4.11
CA ARG A 61 7.67 -9.63 4.21
C ARG A 61 6.76 -10.86 4.08
N THR A 62 5.53 -10.79 4.59
CA THR A 62 4.55 -11.87 4.44
C THR A 62 4.19 -12.08 2.96
N ILE A 63 3.96 -11.00 2.21
CA ILE A 63 3.68 -11.03 0.78
C ILE A 63 4.89 -11.53 -0.01
N GLU A 64 6.09 -11.03 0.29
CA GLU A 64 7.37 -11.48 -0.30
C GLU A 64 7.62 -12.98 -0.08
N ALA A 65 7.35 -13.48 1.12
CA ALA A 65 7.51 -14.89 1.46
C ALA A 65 6.50 -15.77 0.70
N ALA A 66 5.24 -15.34 0.60
CA ALA A 66 4.22 -16.03 -0.19
C ALA A 66 4.61 -16.12 -1.67
N HIS A 67 5.04 -15.01 -2.27
CA HIS A 67 5.51 -14.96 -3.65
C HIS A 67 6.76 -15.84 -3.87
N SER A 68 7.75 -15.76 -2.96
CA SER A 68 8.97 -16.57 -3.02
C SER A 68 8.69 -18.07 -2.88
N ALA A 69 7.62 -18.45 -2.16
CA ALA A 69 7.15 -19.83 -2.06
C ALA A 69 6.36 -20.30 -3.29
N GLY A 70 6.17 -19.44 -4.30
CA GLY A 70 5.41 -19.75 -5.51
C GLY A 70 3.90 -19.78 -5.28
N GLN A 71 3.39 -19.12 -4.24
CA GLN A 71 1.95 -19.00 -4.03
C GLN A 71 1.35 -18.08 -5.11
N VAL A 72 0.24 -18.52 -5.69
CA VAL A 72 -0.50 -17.75 -6.71
C VAL A 72 -1.45 -16.73 -6.09
N SER A 73 -1.72 -16.83 -4.80
CA SER A 73 -2.62 -15.96 -4.07
C SER A 73 -2.23 -15.87 -2.60
N ILE A 74 -2.57 -14.76 -1.97
CA ILE A 74 -2.42 -14.57 -0.52
C ILE A 74 -3.74 -14.12 0.09
N THR A 75 -4.08 -14.69 1.25
CA THR A 75 -5.21 -14.27 2.06
C THR A 75 -4.71 -13.48 3.25
N LEU A 76 -5.23 -12.28 3.44
CA LEU A 76 -4.80 -11.33 4.46
C LEU A 76 -5.82 -11.26 5.59
N GLU A 77 -5.33 -11.02 6.81
CA GLU A 77 -6.17 -10.91 8.00
C GLU A 77 -6.84 -9.53 8.09
N PRO A 78 -8.04 -9.41 8.69
CA PRO A 78 -8.75 -8.13 8.80
C PRO A 78 -7.97 -7.00 9.47
N SER A 79 -7.05 -7.35 10.38
CA SER A 79 -6.14 -6.41 11.04
C SER A 79 -5.25 -5.63 10.07
N THR A 80 -5.03 -6.15 8.86
CA THR A 80 -4.16 -5.55 7.84
C THR A 80 -4.89 -4.58 6.91
N TYR A 81 -6.23 -4.62 6.87
CA TYR A 81 -7.00 -3.94 5.83
C TYR A 81 -6.85 -2.41 5.91
N GLN A 82 -6.87 -1.84 7.11
CA GLN A 82 -6.71 -0.41 7.29
C GLN A 82 -5.35 0.07 6.73
N LEU A 83 -4.27 -0.60 7.15
CA LEU A 83 -2.92 -0.30 6.67
C LEU A 83 -2.81 -0.41 5.15
N LEU A 84 -3.38 -1.46 4.56
CA LEU A 84 -3.44 -1.64 3.11
C LEU A 84 -4.20 -0.52 2.42
N THR A 85 -5.36 -0.12 2.94
CA THR A 85 -6.14 0.96 2.34
C THR A 85 -5.37 2.27 2.32
N GLU A 86 -4.66 2.59 3.40
CA GLU A 86 -3.86 3.80 3.53
C GLU A 86 -2.62 3.76 2.63
N ALA A 87 -1.87 2.65 2.64
CA ALA A 87 -0.68 2.48 1.80
C ALA A 87 -1.02 2.54 0.29
N LEU A 88 -2.08 1.85 -0.15
CA LEU A 88 -2.47 1.82 -1.56
C LEU A 88 -3.05 3.15 -2.03
N SER A 89 -3.75 3.88 -1.16
CA SER A 89 -4.24 5.23 -1.48
C SER A 89 -3.08 6.20 -1.66
N GLY A 90 -2.10 6.20 -0.74
CA GLY A 90 -0.92 7.07 -0.86
C GLY A 90 -0.10 6.75 -2.11
N TYR A 91 0.13 5.46 -2.38
CA TYR A 91 0.82 5.03 -3.60
C TYR A 91 0.07 5.45 -4.87
N HIS A 92 -1.26 5.36 -4.91
CA HIS A 92 -2.05 5.86 -6.05
C HIS A 92 -1.78 7.35 -6.31
N ASP A 93 -1.86 8.18 -5.28
CA ASP A 93 -1.65 9.63 -5.40
C ASP A 93 -0.23 9.94 -5.90
N ASP A 94 0.79 9.26 -5.35
CA ASP A 94 2.19 9.44 -5.74
C ASP A 94 2.43 9.03 -7.20
N GLN A 95 1.84 7.92 -7.66
CA GLN A 95 1.96 7.47 -9.04
C GLN A 95 1.23 8.38 -10.03
N MET A 96 0.05 8.91 -9.66
CA MET A 96 -0.64 9.90 -10.47
C MET A 96 0.17 11.19 -10.59
N HIS A 97 0.79 11.64 -9.50
CA HIS A 97 1.69 12.80 -9.52
C HIS A 97 2.92 12.56 -10.41
N ALA A 98 3.59 11.41 -10.25
CA ALA A 98 4.74 11.04 -11.06
C ALA A 98 4.40 10.97 -12.57
N ALA A 99 3.22 10.47 -12.92
CA ALA A 99 2.74 10.45 -14.30
C ALA A 99 2.55 11.87 -14.87
N GLU A 100 2.02 12.79 -14.06
CA GLU A 100 1.84 14.19 -14.44
C GLU A 100 3.18 14.89 -14.64
N GLU A 101 4.14 14.70 -13.74
CA GLU A 101 5.49 15.26 -13.84
C GLU A 101 6.21 14.75 -15.09
N ALA A 102 6.20 13.44 -15.35
CA ALA A 102 6.83 12.85 -16.54
C ALA A 102 6.25 13.42 -17.84
N THR A 103 4.93 13.60 -17.90
CA THR A 103 4.25 14.19 -19.07
C THR A 103 4.66 15.65 -19.28
N GLN A 104 4.85 16.42 -18.21
CA GLN A 104 5.24 17.83 -18.27
C GLN A 104 6.71 18.02 -18.68
N GLU A 105 7.61 17.13 -18.27
CA GLU A 105 9.04 17.26 -18.55
C GLU A 105 9.41 16.92 -20.00
N HIS A 106 8.71 15.97 -20.62
CA HIS A 106 9.11 15.41 -21.92
C HIS A 106 8.13 15.68 -23.06
N ASP A 107 6.96 16.28 -22.78
CA ASP A 107 5.91 16.62 -23.76
C ASP A 107 5.38 15.39 -24.55
N ASP A 108 5.69 14.18 -24.08
CA ASP A 108 5.16 12.90 -24.59
C ASP A 108 4.10 12.37 -23.61
N PRO A 109 2.83 12.20 -24.06
CA PRO A 109 1.78 11.65 -23.21
C PRO A 109 2.03 10.22 -22.76
N ASP A 110 2.85 9.43 -23.46
CA ASP A 110 3.09 8.02 -23.16
C ASP A 110 4.18 7.83 -22.06
N ASP A 111 4.98 8.86 -21.78
CA ASP A 111 6.05 8.77 -20.76
C ASP A 111 5.51 8.54 -19.33
N GLY A 112 4.29 8.98 -19.06
CA GLY A 112 3.60 8.74 -17.79
C GLY A 112 2.87 7.39 -17.69
N ASP A 113 2.82 6.58 -18.75
CA ASP A 113 1.99 5.37 -18.80
C ASP A 113 2.34 4.31 -17.74
N PRO A 114 3.61 4.01 -17.46
CA PRO A 114 3.96 3.04 -16.41
C PRO A 114 3.40 3.44 -15.04
N ALA A 115 3.52 4.73 -14.69
CA ALA A 115 3.01 5.26 -13.43
C ALA A 115 1.48 5.25 -13.40
N ARG A 116 0.79 5.59 -14.51
CA ARG A 116 -0.67 5.47 -14.60
C ARG A 116 -1.15 4.02 -14.46
N GLN A 117 -0.43 3.06 -15.03
CA GLN A 117 -0.74 1.63 -14.89
C GLN A 117 -0.59 1.17 -13.43
N ALA A 118 0.49 1.58 -12.75
CA ALA A 118 0.70 1.32 -11.34
C ALA A 118 -0.41 1.95 -10.47
N ALA A 119 -0.77 3.20 -10.74
CA ALA A 119 -1.87 3.91 -10.06
C ALA A 119 -3.22 3.20 -10.23
N ALA A 120 -3.53 2.71 -11.43
CA ALA A 120 -4.77 1.99 -11.71
C ALA A 120 -4.81 0.62 -11.02
N ALA A 121 -3.67 -0.08 -10.94
CA ALA A 121 -3.56 -1.31 -10.18
C ALA A 121 -3.74 -1.05 -8.67
N ALA A 122 -3.13 0.01 -8.14
CA ALA A 122 -3.27 0.41 -6.75
C ALA A 122 -4.72 0.78 -6.38
N ASP A 123 -5.42 1.55 -7.22
CA ASP A 123 -6.84 1.90 -7.02
C ASP A 123 -7.74 0.65 -6.95
N ARG A 124 -7.56 -0.29 -7.89
CA ARG A 124 -8.29 -1.56 -7.86
C ARG A 124 -8.06 -2.35 -6.57
N LEU A 125 -6.80 -2.45 -6.11
CA LEU A 125 -6.46 -3.16 -4.89
C LEU A 125 -6.98 -2.44 -3.64
N HIS A 126 -6.95 -1.10 -3.65
CA HIS A 126 -7.48 -0.23 -2.61
C HIS A 126 -8.98 -0.45 -2.44
N LEU A 127 -9.76 -0.42 -3.53
CA LEU A 127 -11.21 -0.65 -3.50
C LEU A 127 -11.55 -2.03 -2.91
N GLN A 128 -10.79 -3.07 -3.27
CA GLN A 128 -10.98 -4.41 -2.69
C GLN A 128 -10.72 -4.42 -1.17
N ALA A 129 -9.70 -3.71 -0.70
CA ALA A 129 -9.40 -3.59 0.73
C ALA A 129 -10.49 -2.81 1.48
N VAL A 130 -10.99 -1.72 0.91
CA VAL A 130 -12.10 -0.93 1.47
C VAL A 130 -13.38 -1.75 1.57
N GLU A 131 -13.73 -2.49 0.51
CA GLU A 131 -14.91 -3.37 0.50
C GLU A 131 -14.79 -4.46 1.59
N ALA A 132 -13.62 -5.11 1.70
CA ALA A 132 -13.38 -6.11 2.73
C ALA A 132 -13.45 -5.52 4.15
N ALA A 133 -12.89 -4.32 4.37
CA ALA A 133 -13.00 -3.60 5.63
C ALA A 133 -14.45 -3.27 5.96
N HIS A 134 -15.23 -2.78 5.00
CA HIS A 134 -16.64 -2.46 5.21
C HIS A 134 -17.45 -3.69 5.59
N CYS A 135 -17.24 -4.81 4.90
CA CYS A 135 -17.93 -6.07 5.20
C CYS A 135 -17.53 -6.67 6.57
N ALA A 136 -16.32 -6.41 7.08
CA ALA A 136 -15.87 -6.92 8.38
C ALA A 136 -16.53 -6.19 9.57
N HIS A 137 -17.05 -4.98 9.34
CA HIS A 137 -17.71 -4.17 10.37
C HIS A 137 -19.24 -4.34 10.44
N LEU A 138 -19.83 -5.15 9.54
CA LEU A 138 -21.27 -5.45 9.45
C LEU A 138 -21.63 -6.78 10.11
#